data_AF-A0A7X3LH22-F1
#
_entry.id   AF-A0A7X3LH22-F1
#
_cell.length_a   1.000
_cell.length_b   1.000
_cell.length_c   1.000
_cell.angle_alpha   90.00
_cell.angle_beta   90.00
_cell.angle_gamma   90.00
#
_symmetry.space_group_name_H-M   'P 1'
#
loop_
_entity.id
_entity.type
_entity.pdbx_description
1 polymer ?
#
loop_
_entity_poly.entity_id
_entity_poly.type
_entity_poly.pdbx_seq_one_letter_code
_entity_poly.pdbx_strand_id
1 'polypeptide(L)' 'MLDHLFQKIDGSYGEDAFFMGLAFKFEKGIAIIDKHFDEEIADGFILEWVSFMEMAHPISVVCKDTDELFLILKEVAL' A
#
# COMPACT_ATOMS: atom_id res chain seq x y z
N MET A 1 19.52 1.58 4.74
CA MET A 1 19.14 2.93 4.25
C MET A 1 17.68 3.23 4.57
N LEU A 2 16.75 2.30 4.29
CA LEU A 2 15.37 2.37 4.77
C LEU A 2 15.26 2.29 6.31
N ASP A 3 16.06 1.44 6.96
CA ASP A 3 16.02 1.28 8.43
C ASP A 3 16.35 2.58 9.19
N HIS A 4 17.29 3.38 8.66
CA HIS A 4 17.64 4.68 9.23
C HIS A 4 16.55 5.73 9.02
N LEU A 5 15.81 5.64 7.91
CA LEU A 5 14.66 6.50 7.66
C LEU A 5 13.52 6.14 8.61
N PHE A 6 13.25 4.86 8.81
CA PHE A 6 12.24 4.38 9.77
C PHE A 6 12.57 4.79 11.20
N GLN A 7 13.79 4.55 11.66
CA GLN A 7 14.24 5.00 12.98
C GLN A 7 14.12 6.52 13.17
N LYS A 8 14.34 7.32 12.12
CA LYS A 8 14.17 8.77 12.17
C LYS A 8 12.71 9.19 12.23
N ILE A 9 11.83 8.52 11.49
CA ILE A 9 10.39 8.78 11.51
C ILE A 9 9.83 8.40 12.88
N ASP A 10 10.09 7.18 13.36
CA ASP A 10 9.67 6.71 14.68
C ASP A 10 10.22 7.61 15.79
N GLY A 11 11.50 8.02 15.70
CA GLY A 11 12.10 8.90 16.70
C GLY A 11 11.57 10.34 16.70
N SER A 12 11.07 10.83 15.57
CA SER A 12 10.59 12.22 15.45
C SER A 12 9.08 12.36 15.62
N TYR A 13 8.32 11.34 15.23
CA TYR A 13 6.87 11.33 15.22
C TYR A 13 6.28 10.31 16.21
N GLY A 14 7.09 9.44 16.83
CA GLY A 14 6.68 8.58 17.94
C GLY A 14 5.47 7.72 17.60
N GLU A 15 4.48 7.73 18.50
CA GLU A 15 3.20 7.05 18.33
C GLU A 15 2.24 7.77 17.37
N ASP A 16 2.58 8.98 16.91
CA ASP A 16 1.75 9.78 15.98
C ASP A 16 1.93 9.35 14.51
N ALA A 17 2.90 8.48 14.22
CA ALA A 17 3.13 7.93 12.89
C ALA A 17 3.17 6.40 12.93
N PHE A 18 2.23 5.76 12.23
CA PHE A 18 2.31 4.34 11.92
C PHE A 18 2.92 4.18 10.54
N PHE A 19 3.79 3.18 10.38
CA PHE A 19 4.26 2.77 9.06
C PHE A 19 3.07 2.24 8.26
N MET A 20 2.41 3.11 7.49
CA MET A 20 1.57 2.69 6.37
C MET A 20 2.51 2.01 5.38
N GLY A 21 2.13 0.84 4.89
CA GLY A 21 2.99 0.00 4.07
C GLY A 21 3.57 0.66 2.80
N LEU A 22 4.15 -0.15 1.92
CA LEU A 22 4.98 0.34 0.82
C LEU A 22 4.16 1.15 -0.19
N ALA A 23 4.57 2.40 -0.45
CA ALA A 23 4.03 3.22 -1.52
C ALA A 23 4.93 3.18 -2.78
N PHE A 24 4.34 2.90 -3.93
CA PHE A 24 5.01 2.84 -5.22
C PHE A 24 4.38 3.83 -6.19
N LYS A 25 5.20 4.72 -6.75
CA LYS A 25 4.78 5.60 -7.83
C LYS A 25 4.94 4.90 -9.18
N PHE A 26 3.86 4.88 -9.94
CA PHE A 26 3.81 4.47 -11.34
C PHE A 26 3.64 5.70 -12.23
N GLU A 27 3.76 5.52 -13.54
CA GLU A 27 3.54 6.61 -14.50
C GLU A 27 2.10 7.13 -14.44
N LYS A 28 1.13 6.23 -14.22
CA LYS A 28 -0.31 6.52 -14.24
C LYS A 28 -0.94 6.73 -12.86
N GLY A 29 -0.20 6.55 -11.76
CA GLY A 29 -0.78 6.64 -10.42
C GLY A 29 0.17 6.26 -9.29
N ILE A 30 -0.38 6.07 -8.10
CA ILE A 30 0.33 5.61 -6.90
C ILE A 30 -0.40 4.40 -6.34
N ALA A 31 0.36 3.35 -6.06
CA ALA A 31 -0.09 2.21 -5.27
C ALA A 31 0.40 2.37 -3.83
N ILE A 32 -0.46 2.15 -2.86
CA ILE A 32 -0.13 2.07 -1.43
C ILE A 32 -0.52 0.67 -1.00
N ILE A 33 0.44 -0.11 -0.48
CA ILE A 33 0.24 -1.52 -0.14
C ILE A 33 0.52 -1.67 1.34
N ASP A 34 -0.49 -2.03 2.12
CA ASP A 34 -0.35 -2.33 3.54
C ASP A 34 -0.68 -3.78 3.86
N LYS A 35 -0.30 -4.24 5.04
CA LYS A 35 -0.74 -5.53 5.57
C LYS A 35 -2.19 -5.42 6.03
N HIS A 36 -2.98 -6.41 5.68
CA HIS A 36 -4.34 -6.53 6.14
C HIS A 36 -4.43 -7.68 7.16
N PHE A 37 -4.85 -7.35 8.38
CA PHE A 37 -5.10 -8.30 9.45
C PHE A 37 -6.59 -8.27 9.76
N ASP A 38 -7.29 -9.37 9.47
CA ASP A 38 -8.70 -9.57 9.82
C ASP A 38 -8.80 -10.86 10.66
N GLU A 39 -9.72 -10.90 11.61
CA GLU A 39 -9.94 -12.07 12.48
C GLU A 39 -10.35 -13.32 11.67
N GLU A 40 -10.86 -13.14 10.45
CA GLU A 40 -11.32 -14.21 9.56
C GLU A 40 -10.41 -14.48 8.33
N ILE A 41 -9.41 -13.63 8.05
CA ILE A 41 -8.54 -13.75 6.87
C ILE A 41 -7.10 -13.97 7.31
N ALA A 42 -6.48 -15.04 6.80
CA ALA A 42 -5.04 -15.25 6.97
C ALA A 42 -4.27 -14.06 6.39
N ASP A 43 -3.42 -13.43 7.20
CA ASP A 43 -2.50 -12.32 6.90
C ASP A 43 -2.40 -11.96 5.40
N GLY A 44 -3.17 -10.96 4.96
CA GLY A 44 -3.26 -10.52 3.57
C GLY A 44 -2.66 -9.13 3.34
N PHE A 45 -3.04 -8.50 2.23
CA PHE A 45 -2.63 -7.15 1.87
C PHE A 45 -3.86 -6.29 1.57
N ILE A 46 -3.76 -4.99 1.82
CA ILE A 46 -4.68 -4.01 1.27
C ILE A 46 -3.91 -3.14 0.27
N LEU A 47 -4.44 -3.01 -0.94
CA LEU A 47 -3.92 -2.16 -1.99
C LEU A 47 -4.87 -0.98 -2.17
N GLU A 48 -4.34 0.23 -2.00
CA GLU A 48 -5.00 1.46 -2.42
C GLU A 48 -4.33 1.99 -3.69
N TRP A 49 -5.13 2.34 -4.70
CA TRP A 49 -4.66 2.91 -5.96
C TRP A 49 -5.27 4.27 -6.22
N VAL A 50 -4.41 5.25 -6.47
CA VAL A 50 -4.80 6.61 -6.84
C VAL A 50 -4.30 6.90 -8.26
N SER A 51 -5.23 7.02 -9.21
CA SER A 51 -4.92 7.35 -10.61
C SER A 51 -4.58 8.83 -10.77
N PHE A 52 -3.61 9.14 -11.64
CA PHE A 52 -3.31 10.49 -12.10
C PHE A 52 -4.10 10.86 -13.37
N MET A 53 -4.54 9.84 -14.11
CA MET A 53 -5.14 10.00 -15.43
C MET A 53 -6.65 10.18 -15.36
N GLU A 54 -7.29 9.58 -14.36
CA GLU A 54 -8.73 9.58 -14.21
C GLU A 54 -9.13 10.30 -12.92
N MET A 55 -10.16 11.14 -12.96
CA MET A 55 -10.83 11.64 -11.75
C MET A 55 -11.71 10.56 -11.09
N ALA A 56 -11.28 9.30 -11.14
CA ALA A 56 -11.95 8.21 -10.46
C ALA A 56 -11.66 8.25 -8.97
N HIS A 57 -12.57 7.71 -8.17
CA HIS A 57 -12.32 7.55 -6.74
C HIS A 57 -11.16 6.55 -6.54
N PRO A 58 -10.32 6.73 -5.51
CA PRO A 58 -9.29 5.75 -5.18
C PRO A 58 -9.88 4.34 -5.09
N ILE A 59 -9.19 3.38 -5.69
CA ILE A 59 -9.56 1.96 -5.62
C ILE A 59 -8.94 1.40 -4.35
N SER A 60 -9.70 0.62 -3.58
CA SER A 60 -9.20 -0.09 -2.38
C SER A 60 -9.60 -1.56 -2.47
N VAL A 61 -8.62 -2.46 -2.43
CA VAL A 61 -8.82 -3.91 -2.60
C VAL A 61 -8.03 -4.69 -1.56
N VAL A 62 -8.70 -5.64 -0.91
CA VAL A 62 -8.04 -6.63 -0.04
C VAL A 62 -7.61 -7.83 -0.89
N CYS A 63 -6.32 -8.14 -0.82
CA CYS A 63 -5.67 -9.25 -1.50
C CYS A 63 -5.33 -10.32 -0.45
N LYS A 64 -5.63 -11.58 -0.73
CA LYS A 64 -5.38 -12.70 0.19
C LYS A 64 -3.92 -13.12 0.21
N ASP A 65 -3.21 -12.91 -0.88
CA ASP A 65 -1.81 -13.30 -1.04
C ASP A 65 -1.07 -12.38 -2.03
N THR A 66 0.21 -12.66 -2.23
CA THR A 66 1.07 -11.89 -3.13
C THR A 66 0.72 -12.08 -4.61
N ASP A 67 0.12 -13.20 -4.99
CA ASP A 67 -0.23 -13.48 -6.38
C ASP A 67 -1.44 -12.64 -6.80
N GLU A 68 -2.45 -12.55 -5.92
CA GLU A 68 -3.61 -11.67 -6.10
C GLU A 68 -3.21 -10.19 -6.12
N LEU A 69 -2.32 -9.78 -5.21
CA LEU A 69 -1.76 -8.42 -5.20
C LEU A 69 -1.07 -8.07 -6.52
N PHE A 70 -0.24 -8.98 -7.05
CA PHE A 70 0.48 -8.76 -8.30
C PHE A 70 -0.46 -8.69 -9.51
N LEU A 71 -1.50 -9.52 -9.52
CA LEU A 71 -2.52 -9.48 -10.57
C LEU A 71 -3.23 -8.12 -10.60
N ILE A 72 -3.70 -7.63 -9.45
CA ILE A 72 -4.41 -6.35 -9.38
C ILE A 72 -3.50 -5.19 -9.74
N LEU A 73 -2.26 -5.17 -9.23
CA LEU A 73 -1.27 -4.15 -9.61
C LEU A 73 -1.07 -4.09 -11.12
N LYS A 74 -1.01 -5.24 -11.78
CA LYS A 74 -0.89 -5.30 -13.24
C LYS A 74 -2.11 -4.72 -13.95
N GLU A 75 -3.31 -4.90 -13.42
CA GLU A 75 -4.53 -4.36 -14.00
C GLU A 75 -4.64 -2.85 -13.84
N VAL A 76 -4.28 -2.31 -12.66
CA VAL A 76 -4.43 -0.87 -12.37
C VAL A 76 -3.25 -0.03 -12.86
N ALA A 77 -2.06 -0.60 -12.96
CA ALA A 77 -0.85 0.13 -13.35
C ALA A 77 -0.54 0.09 -14.86
N LEU A 78 -1.07 -0.88 -15.63
CA LEU A 78 -0.92 -0.95 -17.08
C LEU A 78 -1.84 0.01 -17.84
#